data_AF-A0A388L7V8-F1
#
_entry.id   AF-A0A388L7V8-F1
#
_cell.length_a   1.000
_cell.length_b   1.000
_cell.length_c   1.000
_cell.angle_alpha   90.00
_cell.angle_beta   90.00
_cell.angle_gamma   90.00
#
_symmetry.space_group_name_H-M   'P 1'
#
loop_
_entity.id
_entity.type
_entity.pdbx_description
1 polymer ?
#
loop_
_entity_poly.entity_id
_entity_poly.type
_entity_poly.pdbx_seq_one_letter_code
_entity_poly.pdbx_strand_id
1 'polypeptide(L)'
;MAYRSNGCHFRHLPGHFIRKCPFRFQPNGAEMAARIRENGSGGYNSRGGQGLLQTPTQSSGTSNAIVPYQAPLDRGQTGNGGNYQRGGNTYYRRRNYADEQRYSKSWSGGYEDWDRERERDEKLDRMYGLLSEQVEERERRKHESVKLELLEEEKKKLQAEEERRIQANKEREQQEARLGKIVRTSVKAVCESALGRKVDIPEDDDCEVAKLRKELEELRAKSSEASSSSRENDHRLEALRKEKEALLKARHQESEEERLVKEIAELRSRNEQHTHDNGKHDEILALQLQIKEPSGFRATLEEKNAEVSMLKSENQHLKRDVAGLRGDFLALRGKRGSGVITQNSPPEEPAKGKARADPSTTAIYTPKDLSALHKAYKEALAGKEMALKEAQMLKDRMARMGASRIRLSARRQSAKKTTPRNLRTCFQEMEEIPDDDVADKTQGEERRLEREGTTAARDLEVAKLAAFRDIRLRELRQVKKSDMEEACANEGITYVKLDQARGDIAEIRASRNYDAWLKEKDAADEED
;
A
#
# COMPACT_ATOMS: atom_id res chain seq x y z
N MET A 1 -32.49 -0.35 -54.95
CA MET A 1 -32.96 -0.73 -53.59
C MET A 1 -32.05 -1.81 -53.04
N ALA A 2 -31.15 -1.46 -52.12
CA ALA A 2 -30.21 -2.40 -51.51
C ALA A 2 -30.58 -2.59 -50.02
N TYR A 3 -30.96 -3.80 -49.65
CA TYR A 3 -31.31 -4.16 -48.27
C TYR A 3 -30.02 -4.33 -47.44
N ARG A 4 -29.82 -3.47 -46.43
CA ARG A 4 -28.73 -3.63 -45.44
C ARG A 4 -29.12 -4.72 -44.43
N SER A 5 -28.31 -5.77 -44.36
CA SER A 5 -28.49 -6.89 -43.43
C SER A 5 -28.03 -6.49 -42.02
N ASN A 6 -28.96 -6.41 -41.07
CA ASN A 6 -28.70 -6.13 -39.65
C ASN A 6 -28.20 -7.39 -38.91
N GLY A 7 -27.00 -7.89 -39.25
CA GLY A 7 -26.33 -8.96 -38.52
C GLY A 7 -25.55 -8.44 -37.31
N CYS A 8 -25.63 -9.10 -36.16
CA CYS A 8 -24.77 -8.80 -35.01
C CYS A 8 -23.34 -9.24 -35.34
N HIS A 9 -22.39 -8.30 -35.41
CA HIS A 9 -21.00 -8.57 -35.79
C HIS A 9 -20.29 -9.60 -34.88
N PHE A 10 -20.80 -9.78 -33.66
CA PHE A 10 -20.20 -10.61 -32.61
C PHE A 10 -20.47 -12.11 -32.73
N ARG A 11 -21.55 -12.51 -33.41
CA ARG A 11 -21.89 -13.92 -33.64
C ARG A 11 -22.46 -14.03 -35.03
N HIS A 12 -21.67 -14.49 -35.99
CA HIS A 12 -22.09 -14.86 -37.35
C HIS A 12 -22.99 -16.11 -37.33
N LEU A 13 -24.04 -16.09 -36.51
CA LEU A 13 -25.08 -17.11 -36.48
C LEU A 13 -26.37 -16.47 -37.00
N PRO A 14 -26.95 -16.97 -38.11
CA PRO A 14 -28.20 -16.44 -38.65
C PRO A 14 -29.33 -16.59 -37.62
N GLY A 15 -30.06 -15.50 -37.37
CA GLY A 15 -31.22 -15.46 -36.45
C GLY A 15 -31.02 -14.78 -35.09
N HIS A 16 -29.83 -14.23 -34.80
CA HIS A 16 -29.60 -13.46 -33.56
C HIS A 16 -29.80 -11.95 -33.75
N PHE A 17 -30.97 -11.47 -33.31
CA PHE A 17 -31.29 -10.04 -33.29
C PHE A 17 -30.48 -9.30 -32.22
N ILE A 18 -29.88 -8.17 -32.60
CA ILE A 18 -29.00 -7.30 -31.78
C ILE A 18 -29.59 -6.96 -30.40
N ARG A 19 -30.93 -6.93 -30.28
CA ARG A 19 -31.62 -6.61 -29.02
C ARG A 19 -31.49 -7.66 -27.92
N LYS A 20 -31.07 -8.89 -28.23
CA LYS A 20 -30.90 -9.99 -27.25
C LYS A 20 -29.45 -10.29 -26.91
N CYS A 21 -28.48 -9.49 -27.36
CA CYS A 21 -27.07 -9.73 -27.04
C CYS A 21 -26.76 -9.29 -25.59
N PRO A 22 -26.44 -10.22 -24.67
CA PRO A 22 -26.22 -9.91 -23.26
C PRO A 22 -24.97 -9.05 -23.00
N PHE A 23 -24.13 -8.84 -24.02
CA PHE A 23 -22.90 -8.06 -23.94
C PHE A 23 -23.06 -6.59 -24.35
N ARG A 24 -24.27 -6.13 -24.71
CA ARG A 24 -24.49 -4.78 -25.27
C ARG A 24 -24.18 -3.63 -24.29
N PHE A 25 -24.14 -3.89 -22.98
CA PHE A 25 -23.92 -2.86 -21.96
C PHE A 25 -22.59 -3.00 -21.20
N GLN A 26 -21.67 -3.84 -21.69
CA GLN A 26 -20.33 -3.95 -21.10
C GLN A 26 -19.31 -3.26 -22.01
N PRO A 27 -18.74 -2.11 -21.61
CA PRO A 27 -17.79 -1.36 -22.46
C PRO A 27 -16.55 -2.18 -22.85
N ASN A 28 -16.18 -3.19 -22.05
CA ASN A 28 -15.04 -4.08 -22.32
C ASN A 28 -15.44 -5.51 -22.75
N GLY A 29 -16.68 -5.71 -23.20
CA GLY A 29 -17.17 -7.05 -23.58
C GLY A 29 -16.40 -7.70 -24.73
N ALA A 30 -15.77 -6.89 -25.59
CA ALA A 30 -14.98 -7.39 -26.71
C ALA A 30 -13.63 -8.00 -26.29
N GLU A 31 -13.01 -7.44 -25.25
CA GLU A 31 -11.69 -7.87 -24.78
C GLU A 31 -11.76 -9.18 -24.00
N MET A 32 -12.82 -9.37 -23.20
CA MET A 32 -13.07 -10.64 -22.50
C MET A 32 -13.34 -11.82 -23.44
N ALA A 33 -13.98 -11.58 -24.59
CA ALA A 33 -14.25 -12.63 -25.56
C ALA A 33 -12.99 -13.11 -26.29
N ALA A 34 -12.01 -12.23 -26.48
CA ALA A 34 -10.72 -12.59 -27.09
C ALA A 34 -9.91 -13.53 -26.18
N ARG A 35 -9.88 -13.27 -24.86
CA ARG A 35 -9.16 -14.12 -23.90
C ARG A 35 -9.69 -15.54 -23.75
N ILE A 36 -10.98 -15.77 -24.06
CA ILE A 36 -11.58 -17.11 -23.97
C ILE A 36 -11.20 -17.98 -25.18
N ARG A 37 -10.85 -17.38 -26.34
CA ARG A 37 -10.40 -18.13 -27.51
C ARG A 37 -8.97 -18.66 -27.39
N GLU A 38 -8.10 -18.01 -26.62
CA GLU A 38 -6.68 -18.40 -26.56
C GLU A 38 -6.36 -19.53 -25.57
N ASN A 39 -7.21 -19.76 -24.55
CA ASN A 39 -6.94 -20.76 -23.50
C ASN A 39 -7.70 -22.09 -23.64
N GLY A 40 -8.26 -22.38 -24.81
CA GLY A 40 -9.15 -23.52 -25.04
C GLY A 40 -8.68 -24.52 -26.09
N SER A 41 -7.44 -25.01 -26.02
CA SER A 41 -7.00 -26.16 -26.83
C SER A 41 -6.29 -27.21 -25.98
N GLY A 42 -7.08 -27.96 -25.21
CA GLY A 42 -6.66 -29.20 -24.57
C GLY A 42 -7.21 -30.39 -25.35
N GLY A 43 -6.38 -30.98 -26.21
CA GLY A 43 -6.68 -32.20 -26.95
C GLY A 43 -5.72 -33.32 -26.58
N TYR A 44 -6.28 -34.42 -26.07
CA TYR A 44 -5.59 -35.67 -25.76
C TYR A 44 -5.25 -36.48 -27.02
N ASN A 45 -4.17 -37.28 -26.91
CA ASN A 45 -3.79 -38.48 -27.67
C ASN A 45 -3.46 -38.34 -29.18
N SER A 46 -2.20 -38.61 -29.54
CA SER A 46 -1.90 -39.74 -30.45
C SER A 46 -0.42 -40.12 -30.43
N ARG A 47 -0.19 -41.39 -30.73
CA ARG A 47 1.02 -42.19 -30.57
C ARG A 47 1.70 -42.35 -31.93
N GLY A 48 3.02 -42.16 -31.97
CA GLY A 48 3.93 -42.80 -32.94
C GLY A 48 4.14 -42.10 -34.29
N GLY A 49 5.37 -42.20 -34.79
CA GLY A 49 5.68 -42.00 -36.21
C GLY A 49 6.87 -41.08 -36.48
N GLN A 50 8.00 -41.67 -36.85
CA GLN A 50 9.13 -41.01 -37.50
C GLN A 50 8.69 -40.26 -38.77
N GLY A 51 9.36 -39.16 -39.13
CA GLY A 51 9.15 -38.54 -40.45
C GLY A 51 9.93 -37.25 -40.66
N LEU A 52 10.72 -37.24 -41.72
CA LEU A 52 11.62 -36.18 -42.17
C LEU A 52 10.89 -34.92 -42.66
N LEU A 53 11.61 -33.79 -42.54
CA LEU A 53 11.62 -32.58 -43.39
C LEU A 53 10.31 -32.15 -44.10
N GLN A 54 9.87 -30.94 -43.78
CA GLN A 54 9.35 -30.00 -44.79
C GLN A 54 9.54 -28.55 -44.34
N THR A 55 10.32 -27.82 -45.13
CA THR A 55 10.40 -26.35 -45.13
C THR A 55 9.14 -25.76 -45.76
N PRO A 56 8.47 -24.78 -45.16
CA PRO A 56 7.48 -23.98 -45.85
C PRO A 56 8.12 -22.74 -46.49
N THR A 57 7.91 -22.69 -47.79
CA THR A 57 8.06 -21.58 -48.72
C THR A 57 7.28 -20.33 -48.32
N GLN A 58 7.85 -19.20 -48.72
CA GLN A 58 7.31 -17.84 -48.71
C GLN A 58 5.89 -17.73 -49.27
N SER A 59 5.02 -16.97 -48.59
CA SER A 59 4.03 -16.11 -49.26
C SER A 59 3.63 -14.91 -48.39
N SER A 60 3.74 -13.75 -49.04
CA SER A 60 3.29 -12.38 -48.76
C SER A 60 2.42 -12.06 -47.53
N GLY A 61 2.79 -10.96 -46.84
CA GLY A 61 1.79 -10.13 -46.16
C GLY A 61 2.29 -9.21 -45.05
N THR A 62 2.78 -8.02 -45.43
CA THR A 62 2.93 -6.78 -44.63
C THR A 62 3.99 -6.74 -43.52
N SER A 63 5.09 -6.04 -43.84
CA SER A 63 6.16 -5.58 -42.96
C SER A 63 5.66 -4.66 -41.84
N ASN A 64 6.00 -4.99 -40.59
CA ASN A 64 6.23 -4.01 -39.54
C ASN A 64 7.62 -4.29 -38.95
N ALA A 65 8.63 -3.60 -39.50
CA ALA A 65 9.99 -3.64 -39.02
C ALA A 65 10.04 -3.00 -37.62
N ILE A 66 10.39 -3.80 -36.61
CA ILE A 66 10.79 -3.30 -35.29
C ILE A 66 12.22 -2.79 -35.44
N VAL A 67 12.35 -1.48 -35.62
CA VAL A 67 13.60 -0.75 -35.51
C VAL A 67 13.97 -0.67 -34.02
N PRO A 68 15.19 -1.04 -33.59
CA PRO A 68 15.61 -0.83 -32.21
C PRO A 68 15.66 0.68 -31.94
N TYR A 69 14.83 1.14 -31.00
CA TYR A 69 14.78 2.52 -30.58
C TYR A 69 16.09 2.89 -29.89
N GLN A 70 16.88 3.75 -30.53
CA GLN A 70 18.08 4.36 -29.97
C GLN A 70 17.65 5.68 -29.32
N ALA A 71 17.80 5.79 -28.00
CA ALA A 71 17.38 6.96 -27.24
C ALA A 71 18.09 8.24 -27.74
N PRO A 72 17.40 9.40 -27.80
CA PRO A 72 18.03 10.65 -28.19
C PRO A 72 19.09 11.07 -27.17
N LEU A 73 20.33 11.24 -27.64
CA LEU A 73 21.35 12.01 -26.95
C LEU A 73 20.94 13.48 -27.01
N ASP A 74 20.40 13.99 -25.91
CA ASP A 74 20.20 15.42 -25.71
C ASP A 74 21.56 16.12 -25.70
N ARG A 75 21.83 16.79 -26.82
CA ARG A 75 22.96 17.69 -27.03
C ARG A 75 22.40 19.09 -27.27
N GLY A 76 22.38 19.89 -26.22
CA GLY A 76 22.11 21.33 -26.27
C GLY A 76 22.23 21.92 -24.86
N GLN A 77 23.40 22.40 -24.43
CA GLN A 77 23.96 23.71 -24.74
C GLN A 77 23.21 24.86 -24.05
N THR A 78 23.66 25.25 -22.85
CA THR A 78 24.07 26.61 -22.40
C THR A 78 23.88 26.77 -20.89
N GLY A 79 24.89 27.31 -20.19
CA GLY A 79 24.69 27.77 -18.80
C GLY A 79 25.90 27.72 -17.88
N ASN A 80 26.95 28.47 -18.22
CA ASN A 80 27.60 29.43 -17.34
C ASN A 80 27.93 29.05 -15.86
N GLY A 81 29.22 29.12 -15.52
CA GLY A 81 29.68 29.56 -14.20
C GLY A 81 30.28 28.47 -13.30
N GLY A 82 31.58 28.57 -13.02
CA GLY A 82 32.19 27.77 -11.95
C GLY A 82 33.68 27.50 -12.09
N ASN A 83 34.46 28.55 -12.35
CA ASN A 83 35.91 28.56 -12.22
C ASN A 83 36.32 28.19 -10.77
N TYR A 84 36.89 27.01 -10.54
CA TYR A 84 37.78 26.77 -9.40
C TYR A 84 39.02 25.97 -9.82
N GLN A 85 40.13 26.69 -9.80
CA GLN A 85 41.50 26.19 -9.75
C GLN A 85 41.72 25.29 -8.54
N ARG A 86 42.26 24.09 -8.78
CA ARG A 86 43.19 23.37 -7.88
C ARG A 86 43.90 22.33 -8.77
N GLY A 87 45.09 22.56 -9.30
CA GLY A 87 46.30 23.01 -8.59
C GLY A 87 46.82 21.83 -7.76
N GLY A 88 47.65 20.97 -8.36
CA GLY A 88 48.06 19.72 -7.69
C GLY A 88 49.08 18.87 -8.44
N ASN A 89 50.13 19.51 -8.93
CA ASN A 89 51.38 18.93 -9.43
C ASN A 89 51.99 17.90 -8.46
N THR A 90 52.35 16.69 -8.92
CA THR A 90 53.51 15.95 -8.35
C THR A 90 54.12 14.98 -9.37
N TYR A 91 55.16 15.47 -10.05
CA TYR A 91 56.22 14.67 -10.64
C TYR A 91 57.04 13.98 -9.55
N TYR A 92 57.27 12.67 -9.63
CA TYR A 92 58.57 12.08 -9.27
C TYR A 92 58.85 10.78 -10.04
N ARG A 93 59.98 10.80 -10.76
CA ARG A 93 60.96 9.71 -10.99
C ARG A 93 60.55 8.42 -11.71
N ARG A 94 60.84 8.39 -13.01
CA ARG A 94 62.08 7.78 -13.59
C ARG A 94 62.69 6.59 -12.83
N ARG A 95 62.58 5.37 -13.39
CA ARG A 95 63.74 4.47 -13.57
C ARG A 95 63.46 3.41 -14.66
N ASN A 96 64.16 3.58 -15.78
CA ASN A 96 64.48 2.53 -16.74
C ASN A 96 65.34 1.46 -16.04
N TYR A 97 65.01 0.19 -16.25
CA TYR A 97 65.98 -0.83 -16.65
C TYR A 97 65.29 -1.75 -17.65
N ALA A 98 65.88 -1.83 -18.84
CA ALA A 98 65.75 -2.97 -19.70
C ALA A 98 66.35 -4.18 -18.96
N ASP A 99 65.63 -5.29 -18.91
CA ASP A 99 66.23 -6.57 -19.28
C ASP A 99 65.15 -7.62 -19.48
N GLU A 100 65.29 -8.29 -20.61
CA GLU A 100 65.02 -9.69 -20.85
C GLU A 100 64.45 -10.48 -19.66
N GLN A 101 63.22 -10.98 -19.80
CA GLN A 101 62.98 -12.41 -19.94
C GLN A 101 61.47 -12.68 -19.88
N ARG A 102 60.98 -13.14 -21.04
CA ARG A 102 59.74 -13.90 -21.17
C ARG A 102 59.89 -15.21 -20.40
N TYR A 103 59.67 -15.19 -19.09
CA TYR A 103 59.19 -16.38 -18.40
C TYR A 103 57.68 -16.27 -18.30
N SER A 104 57.01 -17.14 -19.05
CA SER A 104 55.63 -17.53 -18.83
C SER A 104 55.47 -17.87 -17.35
N LYS A 105 54.97 -16.92 -16.57
CA LYS A 105 54.69 -17.11 -15.15
C LYS A 105 53.61 -18.17 -15.09
N SER A 106 54.03 -19.39 -14.76
CA SER A 106 53.18 -20.54 -14.58
C SER A 106 52.11 -20.17 -13.56
N TRP A 107 50.84 -20.28 -13.96
CA TRP A 107 49.66 -20.25 -13.10
C TRP A 107 49.62 -21.49 -12.19
N SER A 108 50.70 -21.73 -11.46
CA SER A 108 50.72 -22.57 -10.27
C SER A 108 50.38 -21.59 -9.15
N GLY A 109 49.11 -21.41 -8.80
CA GLY A 109 48.32 -22.47 -8.20
C GLY A 109 48.76 -22.63 -6.75
N GLY A 110 48.70 -21.52 -5.99
CA GLY A 110 48.91 -21.49 -4.55
C GLY A 110 47.62 -21.06 -3.90
N TYR A 111 47.03 -21.94 -3.10
CA TYR A 111 45.79 -21.76 -2.34
C TYR A 111 45.76 -20.52 -1.40
N GLU A 112 46.86 -19.79 -1.28
CA GLU A 112 47.05 -18.65 -0.36
C GLU A 112 46.47 -17.31 -0.87
N ASP A 113 46.10 -17.18 -2.15
CA ASP A 113 45.54 -15.91 -2.68
C ASP A 113 44.05 -15.72 -2.33
N TRP A 114 43.33 -16.83 -2.05
CA TRP A 114 41.93 -16.81 -1.64
C TRP A 114 41.72 -16.13 -0.28
N ASP A 115 42.66 -16.29 0.65
CA ASP A 115 42.57 -15.65 1.97
C ASP A 115 42.75 -14.13 1.84
N ARG A 116 43.65 -13.68 0.97
CA ARG A 116 43.85 -12.24 0.72
C ARG A 116 42.67 -11.61 -0.03
N GLU A 117 42.00 -12.35 -0.90
CA GLU A 117 40.80 -11.88 -1.57
C GLU A 117 39.62 -11.78 -0.59
N ARG A 118 39.45 -12.78 0.28
CA ARG A 118 38.46 -12.73 1.37
C ARG A 118 38.68 -11.56 2.31
N GLU A 119 39.92 -11.27 2.70
CA GLU A 119 40.22 -10.09 3.54
C GLU A 119 39.87 -8.76 2.85
N ARG A 120 40.02 -8.67 1.53
CA ARG A 120 39.60 -7.50 0.75
C ARG A 120 38.09 -7.38 0.71
N ASP A 121 37.38 -8.47 0.50
CA ASP A 121 35.92 -8.49 0.48
C ASP A 121 35.34 -8.12 1.86
N GLU A 122 35.86 -8.69 2.94
CA GLU A 122 35.45 -8.31 4.30
C GLU A 122 35.75 -6.84 4.62
N LYS A 123 36.83 -6.29 4.05
CA LYS A 123 37.15 -4.86 4.21
C LYS A 123 36.18 -3.98 3.41
N LEU A 124 35.79 -4.40 2.21
CA LEU A 124 34.78 -3.72 1.41
C LEU A 124 33.43 -3.76 2.11
N ASP A 125 32.99 -4.92 2.59
CA ASP A 125 31.73 -5.08 3.32
C ASP A 125 31.70 -4.22 4.58
N ARG A 126 32.81 -4.14 5.33
CA ARG A 126 32.92 -3.22 6.47
C ARG A 126 32.79 -1.76 6.07
N MET A 127 33.41 -1.34 4.96
CA MET A 127 33.28 0.04 4.48
C MET A 127 31.87 0.35 3.98
N TYR A 128 31.24 -0.58 3.26
CA TYR A 128 29.85 -0.43 2.80
C TYR A 128 28.88 -0.40 3.97
N GLY A 129 29.08 -1.23 5.00
CA GLY A 129 28.28 -1.22 6.23
C GLY A 129 28.32 0.12 6.95
N LEU A 130 29.49 0.74 7.10
CA LEU A 130 29.61 2.07 7.71
C LEU A 130 28.94 3.17 6.88
N LEU A 131 29.01 3.09 5.55
CA LEU A 131 28.34 4.02 4.65
C LEU A 131 26.82 3.87 4.68
N SER A 132 26.31 2.62 4.72
CA SER A 132 24.86 2.37 4.84
C SER A 132 24.33 2.83 6.18
N GLU A 133 25.03 2.53 7.28
CA GLU A 133 24.65 2.98 8.62
C GLU A 133 24.60 4.53 8.71
N GLN A 134 25.56 5.23 8.10
CA GLN A 134 25.55 6.69 8.05
C GLN A 134 24.38 7.27 7.23
N VAL A 135 23.98 6.60 6.14
CA VAL A 135 22.82 7.01 5.33
C VAL A 135 21.53 6.76 6.11
N GLU A 136 21.38 5.60 6.73
CA GLU A 136 20.24 5.24 7.57
C GLU A 136 20.10 6.19 8.76
N GLU A 137 21.20 6.54 9.44
CA GLU A 137 21.16 7.51 10.54
C GLU A 137 20.72 8.91 10.07
N ARG A 138 21.14 9.34 8.87
CA ARG A 138 20.71 10.61 8.28
C ARG A 138 19.23 10.58 7.89
N GLU A 139 18.72 9.44 7.47
CA GLU A 139 17.29 9.26 7.17
C GLU A 139 16.45 9.21 8.45
N ARG A 140 16.91 8.52 9.50
CA ARG A 140 16.27 8.54 10.83
C ARG A 140 16.14 9.96 11.37
N ARG A 141 17.21 10.76 11.31
CA ARG A 141 17.17 12.19 11.73
C ARG A 141 16.17 13.03 10.92
N LYS A 142 16.01 12.75 9.63
CA LYS A 142 15.00 13.45 8.80
C LYS A 142 13.57 13.03 9.18
N HIS A 143 13.35 11.74 9.44
CA HIS A 143 12.05 11.25 9.88
C HIS A 143 11.68 11.81 11.26
N GLU A 144 12.62 11.83 12.20
CA GLU A 144 12.43 12.41 13.52
C GLU A 144 12.16 13.92 13.45
N SER A 145 12.88 14.67 12.59
CA SER A 145 12.63 16.10 12.43
C SER A 145 11.24 16.40 11.87
N VAL A 146 10.79 15.62 10.88
CA VAL A 146 9.43 15.75 10.32
C VAL A 146 8.38 15.37 11.37
N LYS A 147 8.62 14.32 12.16
CA LYS A 147 7.71 13.93 13.26
C LYS A 147 7.61 15.01 14.33
N LEU A 148 8.72 15.66 14.69
CA LEU A 148 8.73 16.79 15.62
C LEU A 148 7.98 18.02 15.07
N GLU A 149 8.19 18.36 13.80
CA GLU A 149 7.50 19.48 13.15
C GLU A 149 5.98 19.26 13.13
N LEU A 150 5.54 18.04 12.82
CA LEU A 150 4.12 17.67 12.84
C LEU A 150 3.50 17.79 14.25
N LEU A 151 4.23 17.37 15.29
CA LEU A 151 3.78 17.53 16.68
C LEU A 151 3.72 19.01 17.11
N GLU A 152 4.64 19.85 16.64
CA GLU A 152 4.61 21.29 16.90
C GLU A 152 3.43 21.98 16.21
N GLU A 153 3.11 21.60 14.98
CA GLU A 153 1.95 22.11 14.25
C GLU A 153 0.63 21.66 14.90
N GLU A 154 0.52 20.40 15.32
CA GLU A 154 -0.65 19.90 16.03
C GLU A 154 -0.86 20.62 17.37
N LYS A 155 0.23 20.86 18.12
CA LYS A 155 0.19 21.64 19.35
C LYS A 155 -0.28 23.08 19.11
N LYS A 156 0.22 23.74 18.06
CA LYS A 156 -0.24 25.09 17.67
C LYS A 156 -1.72 25.11 17.30
N LYS A 157 -2.19 24.07 16.60
CA LYS A 157 -3.61 23.95 16.21
C LYS A 157 -4.52 23.77 17.42
N LEU A 158 -4.12 22.93 18.38
CA LEU A 158 -4.86 22.75 19.64
C LEU A 158 -4.88 24.04 20.47
N GLN A 159 -3.77 24.76 20.53
CA GLN A 159 -3.70 26.05 21.23
C GLN A 159 -4.62 27.11 20.59
N ALA A 160 -4.63 27.20 19.26
CA ALA A 160 -5.54 28.11 18.54
C ALA A 160 -7.02 27.73 18.72
N GLU A 161 -7.34 26.44 18.78
CA GLU A 161 -8.70 25.97 19.08
C GLU A 161 -9.11 26.31 20.52
N GLU A 162 -8.21 26.14 21.50
CA GLU A 162 -8.46 26.50 22.89
C GLU A 162 -8.69 28.01 23.07
N GLU A 163 -7.86 28.86 22.45
CA GLU A 163 -8.04 30.32 22.45
C GLU A 163 -9.40 30.72 21.83
N ARG A 164 -9.80 30.06 20.74
CA ARG A 164 -11.11 30.28 20.12
C ARG A 164 -12.27 29.91 21.05
N ARG A 165 -12.14 28.85 21.85
CA ARG A 165 -13.14 28.48 22.86
C ARG A 165 -13.21 29.48 24.01
N ILE A 166 -12.06 29.97 24.47
CA ILE A 166 -12.00 31.01 25.52
C ILE A 166 -12.68 32.28 25.02
N GLN A 167 -12.43 32.68 23.78
CA GLN A 167 -13.06 33.87 23.19
C GLN A 167 -14.59 33.72 23.07
N ALA A 168 -15.07 32.58 22.56
CA ALA A 168 -16.50 32.30 22.47
C ALA A 168 -17.18 32.30 23.85
N ASN A 169 -16.51 31.80 24.89
CA ASN A 169 -17.03 31.84 26.26
C ASN A 169 -17.09 33.26 26.82
N LYS A 170 -16.07 34.09 26.58
CA LYS A 170 -16.08 35.51 26.98
C LYS A 170 -17.22 36.27 26.30
N GLU A 171 -17.48 36.01 25.03
CA GLU A 171 -18.60 36.63 24.30
C GLU A 171 -19.95 36.18 24.86
N ARG A 172 -20.09 34.88 25.19
CA ARG A 172 -21.30 34.37 25.85
C ARG A 172 -21.53 35.02 27.21
N GLU A 173 -20.49 35.11 28.03
CA GLU A 173 -20.57 35.76 29.35
C GLU A 173 -20.92 37.25 29.23
N GLN A 174 -20.38 37.96 28.23
CA GLN A 174 -20.75 39.35 27.95
C GLN A 174 -22.22 39.49 27.53
N GLN A 175 -22.74 38.56 26.71
CA GLN A 175 -24.16 38.55 26.34
C GLN A 175 -25.06 38.26 27.55
N GLU A 176 -24.69 37.29 28.38
CA GLU A 176 -25.38 36.98 29.64
C GLU A 176 -25.39 38.19 30.59
N ALA A 177 -24.26 38.92 30.70
CA ALA A 177 -24.18 40.13 31.51
C ALA A 177 -25.05 41.27 30.95
N ARG A 178 -25.08 41.47 29.62
CA ARG A 178 -25.94 42.47 28.96
C ARG A 178 -27.42 42.15 29.17
N LEU A 179 -27.83 40.90 28.92
CA LEU A 179 -29.20 40.44 29.17
C LEU A 179 -29.56 40.56 30.64
N GLY A 180 -28.67 40.18 31.56
CA GLY A 180 -28.87 40.33 32.99
C GLY A 180 -29.09 41.79 33.41
N LYS A 181 -28.40 42.75 32.79
CA LYS A 181 -28.63 44.19 33.03
C LYS A 181 -30.02 44.61 32.56
N ILE A 182 -30.43 44.22 31.35
CA ILE A 182 -31.74 44.54 30.76
C ILE A 182 -32.88 43.91 31.59
N VAL A 183 -32.74 42.65 31.99
CA VAL A 183 -33.76 41.96 32.80
C VAL A 183 -33.88 42.63 34.16
N ARG A 184 -32.77 42.95 34.85
CA ARG A 184 -32.80 43.65 36.14
C ARG A 184 -33.45 45.04 36.03
N THR A 185 -33.14 45.82 35.01
CA THR A 185 -33.77 47.13 34.80
C THR A 185 -35.26 47.00 34.49
N SER A 186 -35.65 46.04 33.64
CA SER A 186 -37.06 45.79 33.31
C SER A 186 -37.89 45.32 34.51
N VAL A 187 -37.37 44.36 35.30
CA VAL A 187 -38.05 43.85 36.49
C VAL A 187 -38.21 44.94 37.54
N LYS A 188 -37.18 45.79 37.72
CA LYS A 188 -37.25 46.95 38.60
C LYS A 188 -38.37 47.90 38.17
N ALA A 189 -38.43 48.27 36.89
CA ALA A 189 -39.47 49.14 36.34
C ALA A 189 -40.89 48.56 36.48
N VAL A 190 -41.06 47.25 36.27
CA VAL A 190 -42.35 46.56 36.45
C VAL A 190 -42.77 46.55 37.92
N CYS A 191 -41.86 46.24 38.85
CA CYS A 191 -42.16 46.23 40.28
C CYS A 191 -42.50 47.62 40.83
N GLU A 192 -41.76 48.66 40.40
CA GLU A 192 -42.03 50.04 40.79
C GLU A 192 -43.39 50.51 40.24
N SER A 193 -43.72 50.18 38.98
CA SER A 193 -45.06 50.45 38.40
C SER A 193 -46.19 49.78 39.19
N ALA A 194 -46.02 48.51 39.57
CA ALA A 194 -47.04 47.74 40.30
C ALA A 194 -47.29 48.30 41.72
N LEU A 195 -46.27 48.88 42.35
CA LEU A 195 -46.38 49.53 43.67
C LEU A 195 -46.97 50.95 43.60
N GLY A 196 -47.37 51.44 42.41
CA GLY A 196 -47.91 52.78 42.22
C GLY A 196 -46.89 53.90 42.48
N ARG A 197 -45.60 53.55 42.60
CA ARG A 197 -44.52 54.54 42.59
C ARG A 197 -44.32 54.94 41.14
N LYS A 198 -44.31 56.25 40.85
CA LYS A 198 -43.94 56.72 39.51
C LYS A 198 -42.53 56.19 39.22
N VAL A 199 -42.43 55.31 38.22
CA VAL A 199 -41.14 54.87 37.69
C VAL A 199 -40.54 56.11 37.06
N ASP A 200 -39.56 56.72 37.73
CA ASP A 200 -38.63 57.61 37.07
C ASP A 200 -37.84 56.72 36.12
N ILE A 201 -38.36 56.57 34.89
CA ILE A 201 -37.57 56.06 33.78
C ILE A 201 -36.35 56.97 33.78
N PRO A 202 -35.13 56.43 34.02
CA PRO A 202 -33.95 57.27 34.10
C PRO A 202 -33.89 58.10 32.81
N GLU A 203 -34.06 59.42 32.94
CA GLU A 203 -33.94 60.44 31.88
C GLU A 203 -32.51 60.49 31.28
N ASP A 204 -31.70 59.45 31.44
CA ASP A 204 -30.37 59.33 30.83
C ASP A 204 -30.47 59.31 29.29
N ASP A 205 -31.60 58.84 28.73
CA ASP A 205 -31.87 58.96 27.29
C ASP A 205 -32.20 60.42 26.91
N ASP A 206 -32.84 61.20 27.80
CA ASP A 206 -33.16 62.61 27.55
C ASP A 206 -31.94 63.53 27.74
N CYS A 207 -30.97 63.16 28.60
CA CYS A 207 -29.68 63.83 28.70
C CYS A 207 -28.81 63.60 27.47
N GLU A 208 -28.84 62.42 26.86
CA GLU A 208 -28.19 62.18 25.56
C GLU A 208 -28.88 62.97 24.45
N VAL A 209 -30.21 63.00 24.41
CA VAL A 209 -30.95 63.78 23.42
C VAL A 209 -30.73 65.29 23.61
N ALA A 210 -30.67 65.79 24.85
CA ALA A 210 -30.38 67.18 25.15
C ALA A 210 -28.93 67.57 24.84
N LYS A 211 -27.95 66.68 25.10
CA LYS A 211 -26.56 66.86 24.67
C LYS A 211 -26.45 66.93 23.15
N LEU A 212 -27.11 66.01 22.43
CA LEU A 212 -27.12 66.00 20.96
C LEU A 212 -27.79 67.25 20.38
N ARG A 213 -28.86 67.75 21.00
CA ARG A 213 -29.51 69.01 20.60
C ARG A 213 -28.62 70.23 20.86
N LYS A 214 -27.93 70.29 22.01
CA LYS A 214 -27.03 71.39 22.36
C LYS A 214 -25.76 71.40 21.48
N GLU A 215 -25.20 70.22 21.17
CA GLU A 215 -24.10 70.10 20.21
C GLU A 215 -24.51 70.55 18.80
N LEU A 216 -25.73 70.21 18.35
CA LEU A 216 -26.27 70.67 17.07
C LEU A 216 -26.39 72.20 16.99
N GLU A 217 -26.81 72.84 18.09
CA GLU A 217 -27.03 74.29 18.14
C GLU A 217 -25.72 75.08 18.27
N GLU A 218 -24.74 74.56 19.02
CA GLU A 218 -23.37 75.10 19.05
C GLU A 218 -22.66 74.97 17.70
N LEU A 219 -22.85 73.85 16.98
CA LEU A 219 -22.32 73.68 15.63
C LEU A 219 -22.95 74.67 14.65
N ARG A 220 -24.24 74.98 14.82
CA ARG A 220 -24.94 75.96 13.99
C ARG A 220 -24.43 77.38 14.24
N ALA A 221 -24.22 77.79 15.48
CA ALA A 221 -23.69 79.11 15.82
C ALA A 221 -22.23 79.29 15.36
N LYS A 222 -21.38 78.27 15.54
CA LYS A 222 -19.99 78.27 15.03
C LYS A 222 -19.90 78.31 13.51
N SER A 223 -20.90 77.78 12.79
CA SER A 223 -20.92 77.80 11.32
C SER A 223 -21.14 79.20 10.72
N SER A 224 -21.79 80.12 11.45
CA SER A 224 -22.09 81.49 10.99
C SER A 224 -20.94 82.49 11.14
N GLU A 225 -20.03 82.29 12.09
CA GLU A 225 -18.89 83.19 12.34
C GLU A 225 -17.63 82.86 11.50
N ALA A 226 -17.55 81.66 10.90
CA ALA A 226 -16.40 81.22 10.11
C ALA A 226 -16.33 81.78 8.67
N SER A 227 -17.24 82.69 8.31
CA SER A 227 -17.43 83.23 6.96
C SER A 227 -16.22 84.02 6.41
N SER A 228 -15.34 84.54 7.27
CA SER A 228 -14.13 85.28 6.89
C SER A 228 -12.86 84.41 6.83
N SER A 229 -12.86 83.22 7.44
CA SER A 229 -11.82 82.19 7.27
C SER A 229 -12.16 81.20 6.14
N SER A 230 -13.21 81.48 5.35
CA SER A 230 -13.74 80.62 4.29
C SER A 230 -12.67 80.13 3.32
N ARG A 231 -11.70 80.98 2.93
CA ARG A 231 -10.65 80.59 1.98
C ARG A 231 -9.63 79.60 2.55
N GLU A 232 -9.21 79.78 3.80
CA GLU A 232 -8.33 78.81 4.47
C GLU A 232 -9.09 77.51 4.78
N ASN A 233 -10.37 77.63 5.14
CA ASN A 233 -11.26 76.49 5.29
C ASN A 233 -11.48 75.73 3.98
N ASP A 234 -11.55 76.41 2.83
CA ASP A 234 -11.66 75.78 1.51
C ASP A 234 -10.39 75.00 1.16
N HIS A 235 -9.20 75.57 1.40
CA HIS A 235 -7.94 74.84 1.20
C HIS A 235 -7.80 73.65 2.16
N ARG A 236 -8.23 73.81 3.41
CA ARG A 236 -8.25 72.72 4.40
C ARG A 236 -9.28 71.64 4.03
N LEU A 237 -10.44 72.02 3.52
CA LEU A 237 -11.47 71.09 3.03
C LEU A 237 -10.99 70.34 1.78
N GLU A 238 -10.27 71.01 0.87
CA GLU A 238 -9.68 70.38 -0.30
C GLU A 238 -8.57 69.40 0.09
N ALA A 239 -7.74 69.75 1.09
CA ALA A 239 -6.75 68.85 1.67
C ALA A 239 -7.42 67.62 2.32
N LEU A 240 -8.49 67.83 3.09
CA LEU A 240 -9.25 66.73 3.72
C LEU A 240 -9.97 65.85 2.70
N ARG A 241 -10.47 66.41 1.58
CA ARG A 241 -11.03 65.61 0.48
C ARG A 241 -9.96 64.74 -0.15
N LYS A 242 -8.77 65.30 -0.40
CA LYS A 242 -7.65 64.57 -0.98
C LYS A 242 -7.12 63.50 -0.03
N GLU A 243 -7.08 63.77 1.27
CA GLU A 243 -6.73 62.81 2.31
C GLU A 243 -7.77 61.68 2.41
N LYS A 244 -9.06 62.02 2.40
CA LYS A 244 -10.15 61.01 2.37
C LYS A 244 -10.07 60.13 1.13
N GLU A 245 -9.80 60.70 -0.04
CA GLU A 245 -9.62 59.92 -1.27
C GLU A 245 -8.38 59.01 -1.19
N ALA A 246 -7.28 59.50 -0.63
CA ALA A 246 -6.08 58.70 -0.41
C ALA A 246 -6.32 57.53 0.55
N LEU A 247 -7.07 57.77 1.64
CA LEU A 247 -7.45 56.72 2.60
C LEU A 247 -8.38 55.67 1.98
N LEU A 248 -9.35 56.09 1.14
CA LEU A 248 -10.19 55.14 0.42
C LEU A 248 -9.40 54.30 -0.58
N LYS A 249 -8.42 54.89 -1.26
CA LYS A 249 -7.48 54.17 -2.14
C LYS A 249 -6.60 53.19 -1.36
N ALA A 250 -6.05 53.60 -0.22
CA ALA A 250 -5.26 52.73 0.64
C ALA A 250 -6.07 51.54 1.15
N ARG A 251 -7.32 51.77 1.59
CA ARG A 251 -8.23 50.70 2.01
C ARG A 251 -8.53 49.70 0.88
N HIS A 252 -8.65 50.20 -0.36
CA HIS A 252 -8.85 49.31 -1.51
C HIS A 252 -7.60 48.46 -1.78
N GLN A 253 -6.40 49.05 -1.68
CA GLN A 253 -5.14 48.32 -1.80
C GLN A 253 -4.98 47.26 -0.71
N GLU A 254 -5.29 47.57 0.55
CA GLU A 254 -5.30 46.58 1.64
C GLU A 254 -6.24 45.41 1.34
N SER A 255 -7.43 45.68 0.79
CA SER A 255 -8.36 44.61 0.40
C SER A 255 -7.87 43.75 -0.76
N GLU A 256 -7.09 44.31 -1.69
CA GLU A 256 -6.43 43.54 -2.75
C GLU A 256 -5.26 42.72 -2.22
N GLU A 257 -4.45 43.29 -1.30
CA GLU A 257 -3.37 42.56 -0.64
C GLU A 257 -3.91 41.37 0.16
N GLU A 258 -4.98 41.54 0.93
CA GLU A 258 -5.65 40.43 1.63
C GLU A 258 -6.16 39.35 0.66
N ARG A 259 -6.70 39.75 -0.50
CA ARG A 259 -7.15 38.81 -1.54
C ARG A 259 -5.96 38.02 -2.10
N LEU A 260 -4.86 38.70 -2.42
CA LEU A 260 -3.64 38.07 -2.94
C LEU A 260 -2.98 37.17 -1.91
N VAL A 261 -2.97 37.55 -0.63
CA VAL A 261 -2.46 36.70 0.46
C VAL A 261 -3.28 35.42 0.57
N LYS A 262 -4.61 35.52 0.46
CA LYS A 262 -5.50 34.35 0.39
C LYS A 262 -5.20 33.45 -0.80
N GLU A 263 -5.04 34.04 -1.99
CA GLU A 263 -4.72 33.30 -3.22
C GLU A 263 -3.35 32.61 -3.13
N ILE A 264 -2.32 33.27 -2.59
CA ILE A 264 -1.01 32.67 -2.35
C ILE A 264 -1.11 31.51 -1.35
N ALA A 265 -1.89 31.67 -0.28
CA ALA A 265 -2.09 30.60 0.70
C ALA A 265 -2.80 29.40 0.08
N GLU A 266 -3.81 29.63 -0.77
CA GLU A 266 -4.51 28.57 -1.50
C GLU A 266 -3.59 27.87 -2.51
N LEU A 267 -2.79 28.62 -3.27
CA LEU A 267 -1.83 28.06 -4.22
C LEU A 267 -0.74 27.24 -3.51
N ARG A 268 -0.26 27.69 -2.34
CA ARG A 268 0.68 26.92 -1.51
C ARG A 268 0.05 25.63 -1.02
N SER A 269 -1.18 25.70 -0.50
CA SER A 269 -1.91 24.52 -0.05
C SER A 269 -2.13 23.51 -1.19
N ARG A 270 -2.47 23.99 -2.40
CA ARG A 270 -2.61 23.13 -3.58
C ARG A 270 -1.28 22.52 -4.03
N ASN A 271 -0.19 23.28 -3.94
CA ASN A 271 1.14 22.78 -4.28
C ASN A 271 1.64 21.74 -3.25
N GLU A 272 1.38 21.95 -1.97
CA GLU A 272 1.67 20.99 -0.90
C GLU A 272 0.88 19.67 -1.09
N GLN A 273 -0.39 19.76 -1.49
CA GLN A 273 -1.18 18.59 -1.87
C GLN A 273 -0.60 17.86 -3.09
N HIS A 274 -0.08 18.58 -4.09
CA HIS A 274 0.61 17.97 -5.23
C HIS A 274 1.96 17.33 -4.88
N THR A 275 2.64 17.78 -3.82
CA THR A 275 3.86 17.12 -3.35
C THR A 275 3.58 15.85 -2.56
N HIS A 276 2.39 15.71 -1.98
CA HIS A 276 1.90 14.51 -1.28
C HIS A 276 1.06 13.59 -2.17
N ASP A 277 1.26 13.66 -3.49
CA ASP A 277 0.68 12.73 -4.45
C ASP A 277 1.33 11.33 -4.26
N ASN A 278 0.97 10.68 -3.15
CA ASN A 278 1.38 9.34 -2.74
C ASN A 278 1.11 8.33 -3.86
N GLY A 279 0.18 8.63 -4.77
CA GLY A 279 -0.04 7.83 -5.97
C GLY A 279 1.21 7.67 -6.84
N LYS A 280 2.06 8.71 -6.97
CA LYS A 280 3.32 8.59 -7.71
C LYS A 280 4.35 7.76 -6.96
N HIS A 281 4.40 7.88 -5.62
CA HIS A 281 5.28 7.07 -4.80
C HIS A 281 4.86 5.59 -4.83
N ASP A 282 3.56 5.32 -4.76
CA ASP A 282 2.98 3.98 -4.85
C ASP A 282 3.18 3.40 -6.26
N GLU A 283 3.05 4.21 -7.31
CA GLU A 283 3.36 3.82 -8.69
C GLU A 283 4.86 3.51 -8.86
N ILE A 284 5.75 4.32 -8.28
CA ILE A 284 7.20 4.06 -8.27
C ILE A 284 7.50 2.75 -7.51
N LEU A 285 6.88 2.52 -6.34
CA LEU A 285 7.05 1.28 -5.57
C LEU A 285 6.50 0.07 -6.34
N ALA A 286 5.35 0.21 -7.00
CA ALA A 286 4.76 -0.84 -7.83
C ALA A 286 5.68 -1.18 -9.02
N LEU A 287 6.25 -0.16 -9.68
CA LEU A 287 7.23 -0.36 -10.75
C LEU A 287 8.53 -0.98 -10.23
N GLN A 288 9.02 -0.58 -9.06
CA GLN A 288 10.19 -1.20 -8.42
C GLN A 288 9.94 -2.68 -8.09
N LEU A 289 8.76 -3.03 -7.57
CA LEU A 289 8.34 -4.41 -7.35
C LEU A 289 8.30 -5.20 -8.66
N GLN A 290 7.71 -4.61 -9.71
CA GLN A 290 7.65 -5.22 -11.03
C GLN A 290 9.03 -5.42 -11.66
N ILE A 291 10.02 -4.57 -11.35
CA ILE A 291 11.42 -4.73 -11.78
C ILE A 291 12.15 -5.81 -10.96
N LYS A 292 11.75 -6.04 -9.70
CA LYS A 292 12.32 -7.11 -8.84
C LYS A 292 11.83 -8.52 -9.24
N GLU A 293 10.61 -8.69 -9.74
CA GLU A 293 10.14 -9.99 -10.22
C GLU A 293 11.02 -10.64 -11.34
N PRO A 294 11.45 -9.92 -12.40
CA PRO A 294 12.31 -10.48 -13.44
C PRO A 294 13.75 -10.74 -13.00
N SER A 295 14.25 -10.15 -11.89
CA SER A 295 15.55 -10.55 -11.35
C SER A 295 15.47 -11.94 -10.71
N GLY A 296 14.36 -12.26 -10.02
CA GLY A 296 14.08 -13.61 -9.53
C GLY A 296 14.04 -14.64 -10.65
N PHE A 297 13.34 -14.34 -11.75
CA PHE A 297 13.33 -15.22 -12.93
C PHE A 297 14.72 -15.44 -13.52
N ARG A 298 15.56 -14.40 -13.61
CA ARG A 298 16.94 -14.53 -14.08
C ARG A 298 17.77 -15.45 -13.19
N ALA A 299 17.68 -15.31 -11.86
CA ALA A 299 18.38 -16.19 -10.93
C ALA A 299 17.95 -17.66 -11.08
N THR A 300 16.64 -17.92 -11.17
CA THR A 300 16.14 -19.30 -11.38
C THR A 300 16.56 -19.87 -12.75
N LEU A 301 16.63 -19.04 -13.79
CA LEU A 301 17.10 -19.45 -15.11
C LEU A 301 18.58 -19.82 -15.08
N GLU A 302 19.40 -19.03 -14.38
CA GLU A 302 20.83 -19.27 -14.21
C GLU A 302 21.11 -20.55 -13.42
N GLU A 303 20.38 -20.79 -12.32
CA GLU A 303 20.42 -22.03 -11.55
C GLU A 303 20.09 -23.25 -12.43
N LYS A 304 18.99 -23.18 -13.20
CA LYS A 304 18.61 -24.27 -14.13
C LYS A 304 19.64 -24.49 -15.24
N ASN A 305 20.30 -23.43 -15.70
CA ASN A 305 21.36 -23.55 -16.70
C ASN A 305 22.61 -24.24 -16.12
N ALA A 306 22.94 -23.97 -14.85
CA ALA A 306 24.00 -24.68 -14.12
C ALA A 306 23.65 -26.17 -13.93
N GLU A 307 22.40 -26.50 -13.56
CA GLU A 307 21.90 -27.88 -13.44
C GLU A 307 22.00 -28.63 -14.77
N VAL A 308 21.58 -28.01 -15.88
CA VAL A 308 21.71 -28.59 -17.23
C VAL A 308 23.17 -28.82 -17.61
N SER A 309 24.07 -27.92 -17.23
CA SER A 309 25.50 -28.05 -17.48
C SER A 309 26.12 -29.23 -16.70
N MET A 310 25.68 -29.43 -15.45
CA MET A 310 26.06 -30.58 -14.63
C MET A 310 25.53 -31.90 -15.21
N LEU A 311 24.25 -31.96 -15.58
CA LEU A 311 23.65 -33.15 -16.19
C LEU A 311 24.30 -33.52 -17.53
N LYS A 312 24.78 -32.53 -18.29
CA LYS A 312 25.55 -32.76 -19.52
C LYS A 312 26.89 -33.42 -19.25
N SER A 313 27.64 -32.96 -18.24
CA SER A 313 28.93 -33.55 -17.90
C SER A 313 28.78 -34.96 -17.32
N GLU A 314 27.75 -35.20 -16.50
CA GLU A 314 27.42 -36.53 -15.98
C GLU A 314 27.01 -37.49 -17.12
N ASN A 315 26.14 -37.06 -18.04
CA ASN A 315 25.81 -37.87 -19.23
C ASN A 315 27.05 -38.18 -20.07
N GLN A 316 27.98 -37.24 -20.20
CA GLN A 316 29.24 -37.47 -20.88
C GLN A 316 30.13 -38.48 -20.14
N HIS A 317 30.10 -38.48 -18.81
CA HIS A 317 30.77 -39.50 -17.99
C HIS A 317 30.16 -40.88 -18.21
N LEU A 318 28.84 -41.02 -18.05
CA LEU A 318 28.14 -42.29 -18.26
C LEU A 318 28.36 -42.87 -19.67
N LYS A 319 28.38 -42.02 -20.71
CA LYS A 319 28.72 -42.45 -22.07
C LYS A 319 30.12 -43.06 -22.16
N ARG A 320 31.11 -42.49 -21.45
CA ARG A 320 32.47 -43.04 -21.37
C ARG A 320 32.49 -44.38 -20.63
N ASP A 321 31.78 -44.48 -19.50
CA ASP A 321 31.70 -45.72 -18.72
C ASP A 321 31.05 -46.86 -19.52
N VAL A 322 29.94 -46.58 -20.19
CA VAL A 322 29.25 -47.56 -21.06
C VAL A 322 30.14 -47.99 -22.21
N ALA A 323 30.91 -47.07 -22.81
CA ALA A 323 31.89 -47.42 -23.83
C ALA A 323 33.02 -48.32 -23.28
N GLY A 324 33.50 -48.04 -22.06
CA GLY A 324 34.48 -48.87 -21.35
C GLY A 324 33.96 -50.28 -21.08
N LEU A 325 32.78 -50.40 -20.46
CA LEU A 325 32.12 -51.68 -20.19
C LEU A 325 31.88 -52.49 -21.46
N ARG A 326 31.52 -51.83 -22.57
CA ARG A 326 31.39 -52.49 -23.88
C ARG A 326 32.74 -53.04 -24.37
N GLY A 327 33.83 -52.31 -24.15
CA GLY A 327 35.19 -52.78 -24.43
C GLY A 327 35.56 -54.01 -23.60
N ASP A 328 35.33 -53.97 -22.28
CA ASP A 328 35.58 -55.08 -21.37
C ASP A 328 34.76 -56.32 -21.73
N PHE A 329 33.48 -56.14 -22.07
CA PHE A 329 32.62 -57.22 -22.52
C PHE A 329 33.15 -57.88 -23.81
N LEU A 330 33.60 -57.08 -24.78
CA LEU A 330 34.20 -57.60 -26.01
C LEU A 330 35.52 -58.34 -25.74
N ALA A 331 36.36 -57.83 -24.82
CA ALA A 331 37.60 -58.48 -24.41
C ALA A 331 37.35 -59.82 -23.70
N LEU A 332 36.35 -59.89 -22.82
CA LEU A 332 35.93 -61.13 -22.13
C LEU A 332 35.33 -62.15 -23.10
N ARG A 333 34.57 -61.69 -24.11
CA ARG A 333 34.02 -62.55 -25.15
C ARG A 333 35.11 -63.19 -26.01
N GLY A 334 36.23 -62.50 -26.24
CA GLY A 334 37.38 -63.01 -26.99
C GLY A 334 38.20 -64.09 -26.27
N LYS A 335 38.16 -64.16 -24.94
CA LYS A 335 38.95 -65.14 -24.15
C LYS A 335 38.24 -66.48 -23.89
N ARG A 336 36.92 -66.54 -24.04
CA ARG A 336 36.21 -67.82 -24.10
C ARG A 336 36.23 -68.31 -25.54
N GLY A 337 37.32 -68.97 -25.91
CA GLY A 337 37.37 -69.75 -27.14
C GLY A 337 36.15 -70.69 -27.16
N SER A 338 35.22 -70.44 -28.08
CA SER A 338 34.00 -71.21 -28.32
C SER A 338 34.27 -72.67 -28.76
N GLY A 339 35.51 -73.15 -28.64
CA GLY A 339 35.95 -74.47 -29.10
C GLY A 339 35.94 -75.58 -28.03
N VAL A 340 35.64 -75.29 -26.76
CA VAL A 340 35.68 -76.30 -25.67
C VAL A 340 34.41 -76.25 -24.80
N ILE A 341 33.25 -75.99 -25.41
CA ILE A 341 31.94 -76.13 -24.74
C ILE A 341 30.99 -76.88 -25.69
N THR A 342 31.41 -78.03 -26.20
CA THR A 342 30.54 -78.95 -26.96
C THR A 342 30.73 -80.42 -26.60
N GLN A 343 31.51 -80.78 -25.58
CA GLN A 343 31.76 -82.20 -25.29
C GLN A 343 31.59 -82.68 -23.84
N ASN A 344 31.19 -81.83 -22.90
CA ASN A 344 30.73 -82.31 -21.60
C ASN A 344 29.27 -81.92 -21.43
N SER A 345 28.42 -82.93 -21.49
CA SER A 345 26.98 -82.90 -21.22
C SER A 345 26.66 -82.06 -19.98
N PRO A 346 25.49 -81.40 -19.95
CA PRO A 346 25.03 -80.72 -18.74
C PRO A 346 25.03 -81.70 -17.57
N PRO A 347 25.62 -81.37 -16.41
CA PRO A 347 25.40 -82.16 -15.21
C PRO A 347 23.90 -82.16 -14.94
N GLU A 348 23.39 -83.37 -14.87
CA GLU A 348 22.05 -83.84 -14.55
C GLU A 348 21.30 -82.90 -13.59
N GLU A 349 20.05 -82.57 -13.96
CA GLU A 349 19.14 -81.77 -13.13
C GLU A 349 19.11 -82.33 -11.70
N PRO A 350 19.41 -81.53 -10.66
CA PRO A 350 19.17 -81.97 -9.29
C PRO A 350 17.66 -82.21 -9.16
N ALA A 351 17.33 -83.48 -8.94
CA ALA A 351 15.98 -83.96 -8.72
C ALA A 351 15.22 -83.01 -7.79
N LYS A 352 13.94 -82.77 -8.11
CA LYS A 352 12.94 -82.10 -7.27
C LYS A 352 12.80 -82.82 -5.92
N GLY A 353 13.78 -82.67 -5.06
CA GLY A 353 13.74 -83.04 -3.67
C GLY A 353 12.99 -81.94 -2.94
N LYS A 354 11.86 -82.30 -2.33
CA LYS A 354 11.26 -81.54 -1.23
C LYS A 354 12.37 -81.30 -0.20
N ALA A 355 12.99 -80.12 -0.22
CA ALA A 355 13.81 -79.66 0.88
C ALA A 355 12.86 -79.52 2.07
N ARG A 356 12.86 -80.51 2.95
CA ARG A 356 12.53 -80.27 4.35
C ARG A 356 13.46 -79.15 4.80
N ALA A 357 12.89 -78.02 5.16
CA ALA A 357 13.60 -76.98 5.86
C ALA A 357 14.10 -77.61 7.16
N ASP A 358 15.37 -77.98 7.19
CA ASP A 358 16.04 -78.27 8.45
C ASP A 358 16.01 -76.98 9.28
N PRO A 359 15.51 -77.00 10.53
CA PRO A 359 15.44 -75.83 11.41
C PRO A 359 16.81 -75.31 11.88
N SER A 360 17.89 -75.68 11.18
CA SER A 360 19.28 -75.36 11.51
C SER A 360 19.85 -74.17 10.73
N THR A 361 19.14 -73.59 9.76
CA THR A 361 19.51 -72.28 9.17
C THR A 361 18.95 -71.13 10.00
N THR A 362 19.21 -71.18 11.31
CA THR A 362 19.27 -69.95 12.10
C THR A 362 20.49 -69.21 11.59
N ALA A 363 20.31 -68.39 10.56
CA ALA A 363 21.34 -67.48 10.09
C ALA A 363 21.84 -66.72 11.30
N ILE A 364 23.04 -67.05 11.77
CA ILE A 364 23.66 -66.40 12.91
C ILE A 364 23.97 -64.99 12.43
N TYR A 365 23.04 -64.06 12.65
CA TYR A 365 23.27 -62.64 12.41
C TYR A 365 24.53 -62.26 13.16
N THR A 366 25.57 -61.88 12.42
CA THR A 366 26.80 -61.43 13.08
C THR A 366 26.46 -60.14 13.85
N PRO A 367 27.17 -59.82 14.95
CA PRO A 367 26.95 -58.56 15.66
C PRO A 367 27.00 -57.33 14.75
N LYS A 368 27.77 -57.40 13.65
CA LYS A 368 27.82 -56.39 12.60
C LYS A 368 26.50 -56.27 11.84
N ASP A 369 25.87 -57.38 11.48
CA ASP A 369 24.56 -57.41 10.80
C ASP A 369 23.45 -56.85 11.69
N LEU A 370 23.47 -57.16 12.99
CA LEU A 370 22.52 -56.56 13.95
C LEU A 370 22.70 -55.04 14.07
N SER A 371 23.96 -54.56 14.06
CA SER A 371 24.23 -53.12 14.08
C SER A 371 23.77 -52.41 12.80
N ALA A 372 23.95 -53.05 11.64
CA ALA A 372 23.48 -52.55 10.35
C ALA A 372 21.95 -52.52 10.27
N LEU A 373 21.29 -53.58 10.77
CA LEU A 373 19.83 -53.65 10.85
C LEU A 373 19.26 -52.56 11.77
N HIS A 374 19.90 -52.33 12.92
CA HIS A 374 19.47 -51.29 13.86
C HIS A 374 19.67 -49.88 13.30
N LYS A 375 20.76 -49.65 12.56
CA LYS A 375 21.00 -48.39 11.84
C LYS A 375 19.94 -48.17 10.75
N ALA A 376 19.68 -49.17 9.91
CA ALA A 376 18.66 -49.09 8.87
C ALA A 376 17.26 -48.84 9.46
N TYR A 377 16.94 -49.45 10.60
CA TYR A 377 15.68 -49.21 11.32
C TYR A 377 15.56 -47.76 11.81
N LYS A 378 16.63 -47.18 12.36
CA LYS A 378 16.65 -45.76 12.77
C LYS A 378 16.50 -44.81 11.59
N GLU A 379 17.19 -45.08 10.49
CA GLU A 379 17.07 -44.30 9.25
C GLU A 379 15.65 -44.39 8.67
N ALA A 380 15.03 -45.57 8.71
CA ALA A 380 13.64 -45.75 8.30
C ALA A 380 12.65 -44.98 9.20
N LEU A 381 12.90 -44.94 10.52
CA LEU A 381 12.10 -44.13 11.45
C LEU A 381 12.22 -42.63 11.15
N ALA A 382 13.43 -42.13 10.95
CA ALA A 382 13.66 -40.72 10.59
C ALA A 382 13.00 -40.36 9.25
N GLY A 383 13.09 -41.25 8.25
CA GLY A 383 12.41 -41.07 6.96
C GLY A 383 10.88 -41.02 7.10
N LYS A 384 10.30 -41.86 7.95
CA LYS A 384 8.86 -41.84 8.25
C LYS A 384 8.42 -40.54 8.91
N GLU A 385 9.19 -40.02 9.87
CA GLU A 385 8.88 -38.75 10.55
C GLU A 385 8.93 -37.56 9.60
N MET A 386 9.93 -37.50 8.71
CA MET A 386 10.00 -36.47 7.67
C MET A 386 8.80 -36.53 6.72
N ALA A 387 8.44 -37.72 6.23
CA ALA A 387 7.29 -37.89 5.34
C ALA A 387 5.96 -37.46 5.99
N LEU A 388 5.78 -37.73 7.29
CA LEU A 388 4.59 -37.29 8.03
C LEU A 388 4.56 -35.76 8.18
N LYS A 389 5.71 -35.12 8.42
CA LYS A 389 5.82 -33.65 8.52
C LYS A 389 5.49 -32.98 7.19
N GLU A 390 5.99 -33.52 6.07
CA GLU A 390 5.66 -33.03 4.71
C GLU A 390 4.18 -33.17 4.39
N ALA A 391 3.59 -34.34 4.70
CA ALA A 391 2.16 -34.57 4.52
C ALA A 391 1.30 -33.57 5.33
N GLN A 392 1.72 -33.23 6.55
CA GLN A 392 1.04 -32.24 7.39
C GLN A 392 1.14 -30.82 6.79
N MET A 393 2.32 -30.40 6.31
CA MET A 393 2.48 -29.11 5.65
C MET A 393 1.60 -28.99 4.38
N LEU A 394 1.48 -30.07 3.60
CA LEU A 394 0.57 -30.15 2.46
C LEU A 394 -0.90 -30.02 2.87
N LYS A 395 -1.31 -30.71 3.94
CA LYS A 395 -2.67 -30.61 4.50
C LYS A 395 -2.99 -29.17 4.93
N ASP A 396 -2.07 -28.50 5.61
CA ASP A 396 -2.25 -27.10 6.03
C ASP A 396 -2.28 -26.14 4.85
N ARG A 397 -1.49 -26.39 3.79
CA ARG A 397 -1.55 -25.62 2.55
C ARG A 397 -2.90 -25.79 1.85
N MET A 398 -3.43 -27.01 1.80
CA MET A 398 -4.76 -27.26 1.25
C MET A 398 -5.88 -26.64 2.09
N ALA A 399 -5.78 -26.69 3.42
CA ALA A 399 -6.75 -26.04 4.31
C ALA A 399 -6.77 -24.52 4.11
N ARG A 400 -5.59 -23.88 3.99
CA ARG A 400 -5.46 -22.45 3.69
C ARG A 400 -6.05 -22.08 2.32
N MET A 401 -5.74 -22.84 1.27
CA MET A 401 -6.33 -22.60 -0.06
C MET A 401 -7.84 -22.83 -0.09
N GLY A 402 -8.35 -23.82 0.65
CA GLY A 402 -9.78 -24.10 0.78
C GLY A 402 -10.55 -22.95 1.44
N ALA A 403 -10.01 -22.37 2.51
CA ALA A 403 -10.62 -21.23 3.20
C ALA A 403 -10.70 -19.97 2.31
N SER A 404 -9.67 -19.71 1.49
CA SER A 404 -9.65 -18.57 0.55
C SER A 404 -10.68 -18.72 -0.58
N ARG A 405 -10.98 -19.95 -1.00
CA ARG A 405 -11.95 -20.22 -2.08
C ARG A 405 -13.40 -20.01 -1.65
N ILE A 406 -13.72 -20.27 -0.38
CA ILE A 406 -15.08 -20.11 0.16
C ILE A 406 -15.46 -18.62 0.28
N ARG A 407 -14.53 -17.74 0.68
CA ARG A 407 -14.79 -16.30 0.83
C ARG A 407 -15.07 -15.56 -0.48
N LEU A 408 -14.49 -16.00 -1.59
CA LEU A 408 -14.74 -15.38 -2.90
C LEU A 408 -16.08 -15.81 -3.54
N SER A 409 -16.63 -16.96 -3.16
CA SER A 409 -17.90 -17.45 -3.72
C SER A 409 -19.14 -16.90 -2.99
N ALA A 410 -19.05 -16.65 -1.68
CA ALA A 410 -20.18 -16.16 -0.89
C ALA A 410 -20.55 -14.70 -1.18
N ARG A 411 -19.60 -13.87 -1.68
CA ARG A 411 -19.85 -12.44 -1.93
C ARG A 411 -20.57 -12.13 -3.25
N ARG A 412 -20.83 -13.12 -4.11
CA ARG A 412 -21.46 -12.91 -5.43
C ARG A 412 -22.95 -13.26 -5.52
N GLN A 413 -23.59 -13.77 -4.46
CA GLN A 413 -25.00 -14.19 -4.53
C GLN A 413 -26.03 -13.26 -3.86
N SER A 414 -25.65 -12.19 -3.16
CA SER A 414 -26.61 -11.31 -2.48
C SER A 414 -27.06 -10.07 -3.26
N ALA A 415 -26.56 -9.84 -4.48
CA ALA A 415 -26.88 -8.63 -5.26
C ALA A 415 -27.74 -8.91 -6.50
N LYS A 416 -28.81 -9.70 -6.39
CA LYS A 416 -29.86 -9.75 -7.43
C LYS A 416 -31.25 -9.90 -6.84
N LYS A 417 -32.09 -8.90 -7.17
CA LYS A 417 -33.56 -8.78 -7.06
C LYS A 417 -34.07 -8.08 -5.80
N THR A 418 -34.32 -6.78 -5.91
CA THR A 418 -35.69 -6.22 -5.89
C THR A 418 -35.67 -4.83 -6.54
N THR A 419 -36.31 -4.71 -7.70
CA THR A 419 -36.80 -3.44 -8.25
C THR A 419 -38.01 -3.01 -7.41
N PRO A 420 -38.02 -1.86 -6.73
CA PRO A 420 -39.25 -1.32 -6.20
C PRO A 420 -40.04 -0.70 -7.35
N ARG A 421 -41.00 -1.47 -7.87
CA ARG A 421 -42.04 -0.98 -8.75
C ARG A 421 -43.07 -0.27 -7.86
N ASN A 422 -43.36 0.98 -8.19
CA ASN A 422 -44.56 1.75 -7.80
C ASN A 422 -44.63 2.24 -6.34
N LEU A 423 -43.99 3.38 -6.07
CA LEU A 423 -44.55 4.32 -5.09
C LEU A 423 -44.82 5.65 -5.80
N ARG A 424 -46.08 5.77 -6.21
CA ARG A 424 -46.75 7.00 -6.64
C ARG A 424 -47.13 7.71 -5.33
N THR A 425 -46.44 8.79 -4.98
CA THR A 425 -46.95 9.74 -3.99
C THR A 425 -46.86 11.13 -4.58
N CYS A 426 -48.04 11.63 -4.93
CA CYS A 426 -48.34 13.02 -5.21
C CYS A 426 -48.05 13.85 -3.95
N PHE A 427 -47.13 14.80 -4.06
CA PHE A 427 -47.07 16.03 -3.26
C PHE A 427 -46.56 17.10 -4.23
N GLN A 428 -47.48 17.80 -4.87
CA GLN A 428 -47.94 19.13 -4.48
C GLN A 428 -46.87 20.17 -4.79
N GLU A 429 -46.84 20.51 -6.08
CA GLU A 429 -46.64 21.84 -6.66
C GLU A 429 -46.53 22.96 -5.62
N MET A 430 -45.29 23.30 -5.26
CA MET A 430 -44.94 24.59 -4.70
C MET A 430 -44.04 25.28 -5.73
N GLU A 431 -44.62 26.32 -6.31
CA GLU A 431 -44.06 27.23 -7.29
C GLU A 431 -42.87 27.97 -6.65
N GLU A 432 -41.65 27.52 -6.94
CA GLU A 432 -40.42 28.26 -6.62
C GLU A 432 -39.84 28.88 -7.89
N ILE A 433 -39.58 30.17 -7.73
CA ILE A 433 -39.07 31.18 -8.65
C ILE A 433 -37.76 30.69 -9.31
N PRO A 434 -37.60 30.82 -10.63
CA PRO A 434 -36.33 30.52 -11.28
C PRO A 434 -35.36 31.67 -11.00
N ASP A 435 -34.36 31.42 -10.17
CA ASP A 435 -33.17 32.27 -10.08
C ASP A 435 -32.05 31.62 -10.89
N ASP A 436 -31.63 32.33 -11.92
CA ASP A 436 -30.52 32.01 -12.80
C ASP A 436 -29.23 32.02 -11.98
N ASP A 437 -28.58 30.88 -11.79
CA ASP A 437 -27.13 30.85 -11.71
C ASP A 437 -26.56 29.54 -12.27
N VAL A 438 -25.90 29.73 -13.40
CA VAL A 438 -25.11 28.77 -14.15
C VAL A 438 -23.73 28.68 -13.49
N ALA A 439 -23.19 27.45 -13.46
CA ALA A 439 -21.81 27.09 -13.09
C ALA A 439 -21.54 26.88 -11.59
N ASP A 440 -21.55 25.62 -11.16
CA ASP A 440 -20.31 24.90 -10.84
C ASP A 440 -20.66 23.44 -10.50
N LYS A 441 -20.31 22.52 -11.41
CA LYS A 441 -20.47 21.07 -11.23
C LYS A 441 -19.12 20.41 -11.46
N THR A 442 -18.12 20.77 -10.67
CA THR A 442 -16.78 20.15 -10.80
C THR A 442 -15.96 20.04 -9.50
N GLN A 443 -16.60 20.03 -8.33
CA GLN A 443 -15.91 19.82 -7.03
C GLN A 443 -16.49 18.65 -6.20
N GLY A 444 -16.84 17.54 -6.84
CA GLY A 444 -17.50 16.40 -6.18
C GLY A 444 -16.62 15.19 -5.84
N GLU A 445 -15.47 15.00 -6.48
CA GLU A 445 -14.74 13.72 -6.42
C GLU A 445 -13.40 13.74 -5.67
N GLU A 446 -12.79 14.90 -5.44
CA GLU A 446 -11.43 14.98 -4.89
C GLU A 446 -11.38 14.86 -3.35
N ARG A 447 -12.49 15.10 -2.65
CA ARG A 447 -12.60 14.87 -1.18
C ARG A 447 -12.76 13.40 -0.77
N ARG A 448 -12.66 12.44 -1.70
CA ARG A 448 -12.77 11.01 -1.40
C ARG A 448 -11.43 10.28 -1.23
N LEU A 449 -10.33 10.80 -1.76
CA LEU A 449 -9.05 10.08 -1.81
C LEU A 449 -8.14 10.33 -0.58
N GLU A 450 -8.17 11.51 0.05
CA GLU A 450 -7.40 11.76 1.29
C GLU A 450 -7.91 10.98 2.53
N ARG A 451 -9.12 10.40 2.46
CA ARG A 451 -9.62 9.49 3.50
C ARG A 451 -9.05 8.07 3.38
N GLU A 452 -8.45 7.67 2.27
CA GLU A 452 -8.06 6.26 2.06
C GLU A 452 -6.74 5.84 2.75
N GLY A 453 -5.82 6.78 2.98
CA GLY A 453 -4.57 6.48 3.69
C GLY A 453 -4.78 6.22 5.19
N THR A 454 -5.65 7.00 5.84
CA THR A 454 -6.03 6.77 7.24
C THR A 454 -7.01 5.61 7.40
N THR A 455 -7.71 5.19 6.34
CA THR A 455 -8.61 4.03 6.43
C THR A 455 -7.86 2.72 6.60
N ALA A 456 -6.69 2.51 5.99
CA ALA A 456 -6.01 1.22 6.12
C ALA A 456 -5.54 0.94 7.57
N ALA A 457 -4.96 1.95 8.22
CA ALA A 457 -4.57 1.86 9.62
C ALA A 457 -5.81 1.71 10.52
N ARG A 458 -6.80 2.59 10.36
CA ARG A 458 -8.06 2.55 11.13
C ARG A 458 -8.85 1.26 10.93
N ASP A 459 -8.84 0.69 9.72
CA ASP A 459 -9.48 -0.59 9.41
C ASP A 459 -8.76 -1.75 10.10
N LEU A 460 -7.43 -1.69 10.23
CA LEU A 460 -6.66 -2.66 10.98
C LEU A 460 -6.96 -2.56 12.48
N GLU A 461 -7.07 -1.35 13.03
CA GLU A 461 -7.47 -1.11 14.43
C GLU A 461 -8.89 -1.65 14.68
N VAL A 462 -9.85 -1.29 13.83
CA VAL A 462 -11.23 -1.78 13.90
C VAL A 462 -11.29 -3.30 13.78
N ALA A 463 -10.50 -3.90 12.89
CA ALA A 463 -10.43 -5.35 12.74
C ALA A 463 -9.81 -6.04 13.97
N LYS A 464 -8.78 -5.45 14.58
CA LYS A 464 -8.15 -5.96 15.80
C LYS A 464 -9.09 -5.88 17.00
N LEU A 465 -9.75 -4.74 17.19
CA LEU A 465 -10.73 -4.55 18.26
C LEU A 465 -11.93 -5.49 18.09
N ALA A 466 -12.41 -5.67 16.86
CA ALA A 466 -13.45 -6.67 16.56
C ALA A 466 -13.00 -8.11 16.87
N ALA A 467 -11.75 -8.47 16.57
CA ALA A 467 -11.20 -9.78 16.89
C ALA A 467 -11.14 -10.03 18.41
N PHE A 468 -10.72 -9.04 19.20
CA PHE A 468 -10.75 -9.12 20.67
C PHE A 468 -12.18 -9.26 21.20
N ARG A 469 -13.13 -8.49 20.65
CA ARG A 469 -14.55 -8.59 21.01
C ARG A 469 -15.10 -9.99 20.75
N ASP A 470 -14.80 -10.59 19.59
CA ASP A 470 -15.25 -11.94 19.24
C ASP A 470 -14.64 -13.03 20.12
N ILE A 471 -13.41 -12.85 20.59
CA ILE A 471 -12.77 -13.75 21.58
C ILE A 471 -13.52 -13.66 22.91
N ARG A 472 -13.74 -12.44 23.43
CA ARG A 472 -14.45 -12.23 24.71
C ARG A 472 -15.91 -12.68 24.65
N LEU A 473 -16.60 -12.43 23.53
CA LEU A 473 -17.97 -12.89 23.36
C LEU A 473 -18.05 -14.43 23.38
N ARG A 474 -17.07 -15.14 22.81
CA ARG A 474 -17.01 -16.61 22.86
C ARG A 474 -16.80 -17.15 24.27
N GLU A 475 -15.96 -16.50 25.07
CA GLU A 475 -15.75 -16.84 26.49
C GLU A 475 -17.05 -16.64 27.29
N LEU A 476 -17.73 -15.49 27.10
CA LEU A 476 -18.92 -15.12 27.86
C LEU A 476 -20.18 -15.93 27.48
N ARG A 477 -20.20 -16.62 26.33
CA ARG A 477 -21.32 -17.49 25.93
C ARG A 477 -21.54 -18.65 26.88
N GLN A 478 -20.49 -19.14 27.53
CA GLN A 478 -20.55 -20.29 28.44
C GLN A 478 -20.86 -19.90 29.88
N VAL A 479 -20.83 -18.60 30.19
CA VAL A 479 -20.98 -18.07 31.54
C VAL A 479 -22.46 -18.07 31.94
N LYS A 480 -22.73 -18.54 33.17
CA LYS A 480 -24.07 -18.59 33.76
C LYS A 480 -24.53 -17.19 34.21
N LYS A 481 -25.82 -17.05 34.50
CA LYS A 481 -26.40 -15.75 34.90
C LYS A 481 -25.76 -15.17 36.17
N SER A 482 -25.54 -15.98 37.20
CA SER A 482 -24.89 -15.57 38.46
C SER A 482 -23.52 -14.94 38.21
N ASP A 483 -22.70 -15.64 37.44
CA ASP A 483 -21.33 -15.26 37.14
C ASP A 483 -21.29 -14.03 36.22
N MET A 484 -22.34 -13.82 35.41
CA MET A 484 -22.51 -12.62 34.59
C MET A 484 -22.85 -11.39 35.45
N GLU A 485 -23.67 -11.53 36.48
CA GLU A 485 -23.98 -10.44 37.42
C GLU A 485 -22.73 -10.02 38.20
N GLU A 486 -21.90 -10.98 38.62
CA GLU A 486 -20.58 -10.72 39.23
C GLU A 486 -19.63 -10.04 38.23
N ALA A 487 -19.58 -10.52 36.98
CA ALA A 487 -18.78 -9.88 35.94
C ALA A 487 -19.24 -8.44 35.65
N CYS A 488 -20.54 -8.17 35.63
CA CYS A 488 -21.08 -6.81 35.52
C CYS A 488 -20.62 -5.92 36.67
N ALA A 489 -20.69 -6.42 37.91
CA ALA A 489 -20.24 -5.70 39.09
C ALA A 489 -18.74 -5.38 39.04
N ASN A 490 -17.91 -6.34 38.61
CA ASN A 490 -16.46 -6.16 38.46
C ASN A 490 -16.10 -5.12 37.38
N GLU A 491 -16.91 -5.00 36.32
CA GLU A 491 -16.71 -3.99 35.27
C GLU A 491 -17.38 -2.64 35.57
N GLY A 492 -18.10 -2.52 36.70
CA GLY A 492 -18.80 -1.29 37.07
C GLY A 492 -20.04 -0.99 36.22
N ILE A 493 -20.64 -2.00 35.60
CA ILE A 493 -21.88 -1.86 34.81
C ILE A 493 -23.07 -2.52 35.52
N THR A 494 -24.26 -1.94 35.37
CA THR A 494 -25.49 -2.52 35.90
C THR A 494 -26.00 -3.65 35.00
N TYR A 495 -26.37 -4.78 35.60
CA TYR A 495 -26.95 -5.90 34.86
C TYR A 495 -28.37 -5.55 34.37
N VAL A 496 -28.60 -5.64 33.05
CA VAL A 496 -29.91 -5.38 32.43
C VAL A 496 -30.53 -6.64 31.84
N LYS A 497 -29.86 -7.25 30.85
CA LYS A 497 -30.25 -8.51 30.20
C LYS A 497 -28.99 -9.31 29.92
N LEU A 498 -29.09 -10.65 29.95
CA LEU A 498 -27.93 -11.54 29.80
C LEU A 498 -27.14 -11.26 28.52
N ASP A 499 -27.81 -11.17 27.36
CA ASP A 499 -27.12 -10.96 26.08
C ASP A 499 -26.57 -9.54 25.91
N GLN A 500 -27.26 -8.54 26.46
CA GLN A 500 -26.77 -7.16 26.49
C GLN A 500 -25.52 -7.05 27.37
N ALA A 501 -25.59 -7.58 28.60
CA ALA A 501 -24.46 -7.64 29.52
C ALA A 501 -23.25 -8.36 28.91
N ARG A 502 -23.47 -9.48 28.20
CA ARG A 502 -22.41 -10.17 27.45
C ARG A 502 -21.75 -9.29 26.39
N GLY A 503 -22.56 -8.51 25.66
CA GLY A 503 -22.07 -7.57 24.67
C GLY A 503 -21.23 -6.46 25.28
N ASP A 504 -21.75 -5.82 26.33
CA ASP A 504 -21.12 -4.68 27.00
C ASP A 504 -19.81 -5.10 27.70
N ILE A 505 -19.80 -6.24 28.42
CA ILE A 505 -18.58 -6.79 29.03
C ILE A 505 -17.55 -7.17 27.96
N ALA A 506 -17.99 -7.79 26.85
CA ALA A 506 -17.08 -8.16 25.77
C ALA A 506 -16.41 -6.93 25.15
N GLU A 507 -17.15 -5.83 25.00
CA GLU A 507 -16.65 -4.57 24.47
C GLU A 507 -15.65 -3.90 25.42
N ILE A 508 -15.99 -3.76 26.71
CA ILE A 508 -15.09 -3.18 27.73
C ILE A 508 -13.78 -3.97 27.82
N ARG A 509 -13.86 -5.31 27.90
CA ARG A 509 -12.67 -6.17 27.97
C ARG A 509 -11.88 -6.18 26.67
N ALA A 510 -12.54 -6.04 25.51
CA ALA A 510 -11.86 -5.95 24.23
C ALA A 510 -11.05 -4.65 24.11
N SER A 511 -11.61 -3.52 24.55
CA SER A 511 -10.90 -2.23 24.57
C SER A 511 -9.67 -2.29 25.47
N ARG A 512 -9.77 -2.83 26.69
CA ARG A 512 -8.59 -2.98 27.57
C ARG A 512 -7.51 -3.89 27.00
N ASN A 513 -7.90 -5.01 26.36
CA ASN A 513 -6.96 -5.89 25.68
C ASN A 513 -6.26 -5.18 24.50
N TYR A 514 -7.01 -4.36 23.77
CA TYR A 514 -6.49 -3.58 22.66
C TYR A 514 -5.49 -2.52 23.13
N ASP A 515 -5.79 -1.80 24.22
CA ASP A 515 -4.87 -0.82 24.82
C ASP A 515 -3.58 -1.48 25.32
N ALA A 516 -3.68 -2.68 25.92
CA ALA A 516 -2.51 -3.44 26.34
C ALA A 516 -1.66 -3.89 25.14
N TRP A 517 -2.30 -4.31 24.05
CA TRP A 517 -1.62 -4.67 22.82
C TRP A 517 -0.92 -3.48 22.15
N LEU A 518 -1.53 -2.28 22.19
CA LEU A 518 -0.88 -1.06 21.71
C LEU A 518 0.40 -0.76 22.51
N LYS A 519 0.34 -0.86 23.85
CA LYS A 519 1.53 -0.66 24.70
C LYS A 519 2.64 -1.68 24.41
N GLU A 520 2.29 -2.94 24.18
CA GLU A 520 3.26 -3.99 23.83
C GLU A 520 3.89 -3.72 22.45
N LYS A 521 3.09 -3.21 21.51
CA LYS A 521 3.57 -2.84 20.18
C LYS A 521 4.52 -1.64 20.26
N ASP A 522 4.16 -0.59 21.00
CA ASP A 522 5.01 0.59 21.18
C ASP A 522 6.34 0.22 21.84
N ALA A 523 6.33 -0.71 22.81
CA ALA A 523 7.55 -1.21 23.45
C ALA A 523 8.42 -2.04 22.49
N ALA A 524 7.82 -2.84 21.61
CA ALA A 524 8.57 -3.60 20.60
C ALA A 524 9.20 -2.68 19.55
N ASP A 525 8.49 -1.61 19.15
CA ASP A 525 9.00 -0.61 18.21
C ASP A 525 10.13 0.26 18.83
N GLU A 526 10.31 0.27 20.17
CA GLU A 526 11.43 0.94 20.86
C GLU A 526 12.69 0.06 21.00
N GLU A 527 12.58 -1.26 20.85
CA GLU A 527 13.71 -2.20 20.97
C GLU A 527 14.45 -2.47 19.63
N ASP A 528 13.87 -2.07 18.49
CA ASP A 528 14.43 -2.19 17.13
C ASP A 528 15.02 -0.84 16.61
#